data_AF-A0A953DWU3-F1
#
_entry.id   AF-A0A953DWU3-F1
#
_cell.length_a   1.000
_cell.length_b   1.000
_cell.length_c   1.000
_cell.angle_alpha   90.00
_cell.angle_beta   90.00
_cell.angle_gamma   90.00
#
_symmetry.space_group_name_H-M   'P 1'
#
loop_
_entity.id
_entity.type
_entity.pdbx_description
1 polymer ?
#
loop_
_entity_poly.entity_id
_entity_poly.type
_entity_poly.pdbx_seq_one_letter_code
_entity_poly.pdbx_strand_id
1 'polypeptide(L)'
;MNKSKARKLRELIAKGAVLLPGVPNAAIARQVARAGFDAVYISGAGMANATAGVPDVGLLTMTEVVRLAGYVASAVSIPAIVDADTGFGGAENVARTIRELEAAGLAGCHIEDQEFPKRCGHVAGKSVIDPEEMTSRIKAAIRARRDENFMIIARTDARAVE
;
A
#
# COMPACT_ATOMS: atom_id res chain seq x y z
N MET A 1 25.06 10.36 -3.47
CA MET A 1 24.13 9.20 -3.49
C MET A 1 22.70 9.72 -3.51
N ASN A 2 21.91 9.33 -4.51
CA ASN A 2 20.49 9.67 -4.54
C ASN A 2 19.80 8.96 -3.36
N LYS A 3 19.05 9.68 -2.51
CA LYS A 3 18.36 9.06 -1.35
C LYS A 3 17.29 8.08 -1.83
N SER A 4 17.06 6.98 -1.10
CA SER A 4 15.94 6.07 -1.43
C SER A 4 14.60 6.80 -1.28
N LYS A 5 13.62 6.45 -2.12
CA LYS A 5 12.26 7.04 -2.04
C LYS A 5 11.64 6.81 -0.66
N ALA A 6 11.88 5.65 -0.07
CA ALA A 6 11.44 5.31 1.28
C ALA A 6 12.03 6.27 2.34
N ARG A 7 13.33 6.57 2.27
CA ARG A 7 13.95 7.57 3.15
C ARG A 7 13.36 8.96 2.95
N LYS A 8 13.14 9.39 1.69
CA LYS A 8 12.50 10.68 1.39
C LYS A 8 11.12 10.78 2.04
N LEU A 9 10.32 9.71 1.99
CA LEU A 9 9.00 9.68 2.63
C LEU A 9 9.07 9.90 4.14
N ARG A 10 10.02 9.23 4.83
CA ARG A 10 10.23 9.44 6.28
C ARG A 10 10.63 10.87 6.61
N GLU A 11 11.50 11.46 5.81
CA GLU A 11 11.93 12.86 5.97
C GLU A 11 10.77 13.85 5.77
N LEU A 12 9.81 13.55 4.87
CA LEU A 12 8.59 14.36 4.70
C LEU A 12 7.69 14.26 5.94
N ILE A 13 7.42 13.04 6.42
CA ILE A 13 6.54 12.82 7.59
C ILE A 13 7.13 13.43 8.87
N ALA A 14 8.45 13.37 9.04
CA ALA A 14 9.12 13.98 10.19
C ALA A 14 8.93 15.51 10.25
N LYS A 15 8.55 16.17 9.14
CA LYS A 15 8.27 17.60 9.09
C LYS A 15 6.80 17.94 9.34
N GLY A 16 5.91 16.96 9.36
CA GLY A 16 4.47 17.14 9.57
C GLY A 16 3.61 16.30 8.64
N ALA A 17 2.34 16.68 8.51
CA ALA A 17 1.40 16.01 7.63
C ALA A 17 1.85 16.12 6.16
N VAL A 18 1.82 14.99 5.45
CA VAL A 18 2.18 14.91 4.03
C VAL A 18 0.92 14.68 3.21
N LEU A 19 0.72 15.47 2.17
CA LEU A 19 -0.36 15.25 1.20
C LEU A 19 0.05 14.17 0.21
N LEU A 20 -0.75 13.11 0.10
CA LEU A 20 -0.56 12.02 -0.85
C LEU A 20 -1.82 11.90 -1.73
N PRO A 21 -1.91 12.61 -2.87
CA PRO A 21 -3.03 12.45 -3.79
C PRO A 21 -3.14 11.01 -4.28
N GLY A 22 -4.38 10.51 -4.35
CA GLY A 22 -4.69 9.17 -4.86
C GLY A 22 -4.47 9.09 -6.37
N VAL A 23 -3.73 8.09 -6.84
CA VAL A 23 -3.44 7.88 -8.26
C VAL A 23 -3.79 6.45 -8.67
N PRO A 24 -4.66 6.25 -9.68
CA PRO A 24 -5.06 4.90 -10.13
C PRO A 24 -4.03 4.25 -11.07
N ASN A 25 -3.16 5.06 -11.70
CA ASN A 25 -2.17 4.59 -12.67
C ASN A 25 -1.02 5.60 -12.85
N ALA A 26 0.00 5.18 -13.61
CA ALA A 26 1.24 5.94 -13.83
C ALA A 26 1.03 7.29 -14.55
N ALA A 27 0.04 7.40 -15.44
CA ALA A 27 -0.23 8.64 -16.17
C ALA A 27 -0.68 9.74 -15.20
N ILE A 28 -1.61 9.42 -14.30
CA ILE A 28 -2.08 10.36 -13.27
C ILE A 28 -0.97 10.68 -12.27
N ALA A 29 -0.15 9.70 -11.88
CA ALA A 29 1.00 9.93 -11.01
C ALA A 29 1.96 10.99 -11.57
N ARG A 30 2.23 10.96 -12.88
CA ARG A 30 3.07 11.99 -13.53
C ARG A 30 2.44 13.38 -13.47
N GLN A 31 1.11 13.49 -13.59
CA GLN A 31 0.44 14.78 -13.46
C GLN A 31 0.50 15.30 -12.03
N VAL A 32 0.29 14.44 -11.03
CA VAL A 32 0.44 14.81 -9.62
C VAL A 32 1.86 15.27 -9.31
N ALA A 33 2.89 14.57 -9.79
CA ALA A 33 4.28 15.00 -9.61
C ALA A 33 4.56 16.36 -10.29
N ARG A 34 4.02 16.58 -11.50
CA ARG A 34 4.15 17.86 -12.22
C ARG A 34 3.42 19.01 -11.52
N ALA A 35 2.35 18.72 -10.80
CA ALA A 35 1.63 19.69 -9.98
C ALA A 35 2.38 20.06 -8.68
N GLY A 36 3.55 19.46 -8.42
CA GLY A 36 4.43 19.84 -7.31
C GLY A 36 4.19 19.08 -6.00
N PHE A 37 3.40 18.00 -6.01
CA PHE A 37 3.24 17.15 -4.82
C PHE A 37 4.50 16.34 -4.53
N ASP A 38 4.78 16.13 -3.24
CA ASP A 38 5.99 15.46 -2.77
C ASP A 38 5.88 13.93 -2.67
N ALA A 39 4.67 13.38 -2.75
CA ALA A 39 4.37 11.96 -2.61
C ALA A 39 3.03 11.61 -3.27
N VAL A 40 2.80 10.33 -3.55
CA VAL A 40 1.50 9.82 -4.06
C VAL A 40 1.02 8.60 -3.30
N TYR A 41 -0.30 8.41 -3.29
CA TYR A 41 -0.96 7.24 -2.74
C TYR A 41 -1.59 6.40 -3.86
N ILE A 42 -1.35 5.09 -3.86
CA ILE A 42 -1.95 4.15 -4.81
C ILE A 42 -3.06 3.40 -4.08
N SER A 43 -4.30 3.79 -4.35
CA SER A 43 -5.49 3.21 -3.73
C SER A 43 -5.83 1.83 -4.31
N GLY A 44 -6.17 0.86 -3.46
CA GLY A 44 -6.64 -0.46 -3.89
C GLY A 44 -7.92 -0.33 -4.72
N ALA A 45 -8.92 0.37 -4.18
CA ALA A 45 -10.16 0.70 -4.90
C ALA A 45 -9.90 1.51 -6.19
N GLY A 46 -8.96 2.45 -6.17
CA GLY A 46 -8.57 3.22 -7.34
C GLY A 46 -8.02 2.34 -8.46
N MET A 47 -7.15 1.38 -8.12
CA MET A 47 -6.64 0.39 -9.09
C MET A 47 -7.74 -0.55 -9.58
N ALA A 48 -8.55 -1.11 -8.66
CA ALA A 48 -9.63 -2.03 -9.00
C ALA A 48 -10.65 -1.37 -9.94
N ASN A 49 -11.20 -0.22 -9.54
CA ASN A 49 -12.30 0.41 -10.24
C ASN A 49 -11.84 1.12 -11.53
N ALA A 50 -10.80 1.96 -11.44
CA ALA A 50 -10.43 2.87 -12.53
C ALA A 50 -9.38 2.30 -13.49
N THR A 51 -8.66 1.24 -13.10
CA THR A 51 -7.64 0.60 -13.95
C THR A 51 -8.06 -0.79 -14.41
N ALA A 52 -8.59 -1.63 -13.52
CA ALA A 52 -8.98 -2.99 -13.85
C ALA A 52 -10.48 -3.15 -14.21
N GLY A 53 -11.33 -2.18 -13.87
CA GLY A 53 -12.76 -2.24 -14.15
C GLY A 53 -13.53 -3.27 -13.32
N VAL A 54 -13.03 -3.59 -12.11
CA VAL A 54 -13.61 -4.59 -11.19
C VAL A 54 -13.89 -3.97 -9.82
N PRO A 55 -14.85 -4.51 -9.04
CA PRO A 55 -15.14 -3.99 -7.71
C PRO A 55 -14.00 -4.24 -6.71
N ASP A 56 -13.90 -3.35 -5.72
CA ASP A 56 -12.92 -3.41 -4.63
C ASP A 56 -13.29 -4.44 -3.53
N VAL A 57 -13.23 -5.72 -3.88
CA VAL A 57 -13.59 -6.86 -3.01
C VAL A 57 -12.50 -7.93 -2.97
N GLY A 58 -11.24 -7.52 -3.17
CA GLY A 58 -10.08 -8.42 -3.13
C GLY A 58 -9.89 -9.26 -4.39
N LEU A 59 -10.39 -8.80 -5.55
CA LEU A 59 -10.25 -9.50 -6.83
C LEU A 59 -8.85 -9.35 -7.45
N LEU A 60 -8.18 -8.23 -7.21
CA LEU A 60 -6.82 -8.03 -7.69
C LEU A 60 -5.85 -8.91 -6.91
N THR A 61 -5.06 -9.67 -7.64
CA THR A 61 -4.01 -10.51 -7.06
C THR A 61 -2.80 -9.66 -6.66
N MET A 62 -1.94 -10.22 -5.78
CA MET A 62 -0.66 -9.60 -5.42
C MET A 62 0.17 -9.24 -6.66
N THR A 63 0.26 -10.14 -7.64
CA THR A 63 1.05 -9.91 -8.86
C THR A 63 0.51 -8.74 -9.69
N GLU A 64 -0.82 -8.58 -9.77
CA GLU A 64 -1.43 -7.44 -10.45
C GLU A 64 -1.17 -6.13 -9.71
N VAL A 65 -1.35 -6.12 -8.38
CA VAL A 65 -1.11 -4.94 -7.55
C VAL A 65 0.35 -4.50 -7.63
N VAL A 66 1.31 -5.43 -7.44
CA VAL A 66 2.75 -5.14 -7.54
C VAL A 66 3.09 -4.57 -8.92
N ARG A 67 2.57 -5.16 -10.00
CA ARG A 67 2.84 -4.71 -11.37
C ARG A 67 2.31 -3.29 -11.61
N LEU A 68 1.06 -3.04 -11.28
CA LEU A 68 0.42 -1.73 -11.48
C LEU A 68 1.06 -0.65 -10.61
N ALA A 69 1.32 -0.96 -9.34
CA ALA A 69 1.99 -0.05 -8.42
C ALA A 69 3.45 0.22 -8.83
N GLY A 70 4.14 -0.79 -9.36
CA GLY A 70 5.49 -0.66 -9.90
C GLY A 70 5.55 0.27 -11.12
N TYR A 71 4.54 0.27 -11.99
CA TYR A 71 4.44 1.26 -13.07
C TYR A 71 4.32 2.68 -12.52
N VAL A 72 3.50 2.90 -11.49
CA VAL A 72 3.39 4.20 -10.81
C VAL A 72 4.74 4.61 -10.23
N ALA A 73 5.35 3.74 -9.43
CA ALA A 73 6.63 4.02 -8.78
C ALA A 73 7.72 4.35 -9.80
N SER A 74 7.79 3.62 -10.92
CA SER A 74 8.80 3.85 -11.97
C SER A 74 8.57 5.15 -12.75
N ALA A 75 7.33 5.62 -12.85
CA ALA A 75 6.98 6.79 -13.65
C ALA A 75 7.30 8.14 -12.96
N VAL A 76 7.57 8.14 -11.66
CA VAL A 76 7.82 9.36 -10.87
C VAL A 76 9.05 9.23 -9.96
N SER A 77 9.70 10.35 -9.64
CA SER A 77 10.83 10.38 -8.69
C SER A 77 10.40 10.55 -7.23
N ILE A 78 9.15 11.00 -6.99
CA ILE A 78 8.55 11.12 -5.67
C ILE A 78 8.17 9.75 -5.09
N PRO A 79 8.18 9.58 -3.74
CA PRO A 79 7.71 8.36 -3.10
C PRO A 79 6.25 8.05 -3.41
N ALA A 80 5.97 6.76 -3.60
CA ALA A 80 4.64 6.22 -3.72
C ALA A 80 4.45 5.15 -2.63
N ILE A 81 3.30 5.18 -1.95
CA ILE A 81 2.85 4.07 -1.11
C ILE A 81 1.60 3.44 -1.71
N VAL A 82 1.40 2.17 -1.44
CA VAL A 82 0.28 1.39 -2.00
C VAL A 82 -0.56 0.74 -0.92
N ASP A 83 -1.84 0.63 -1.21
CA ASP A 83 -2.78 -0.25 -0.52
C ASP A 83 -2.49 -1.72 -0.87
N ALA A 84 -2.01 -2.49 0.11
CA ALA A 84 -1.71 -3.90 -0.06
C ALA A 84 -2.81 -4.81 0.50
N ASP A 85 -4.04 -4.29 0.70
CA ASP A 85 -5.17 -5.00 1.30
C ASP A 85 -4.72 -5.73 2.59
N THR A 86 -5.07 -7.01 2.72
CA THR A 86 -4.71 -7.87 3.85
C THR A 86 -3.29 -8.47 3.74
N GLY A 87 -2.54 -8.11 2.69
CA GLY A 87 -1.24 -8.69 2.34
C GLY A 87 -1.32 -9.96 1.48
N PHE A 88 -2.49 -10.24 0.90
CA PHE A 88 -2.74 -11.31 -0.10
C PHE A 88 -2.50 -12.74 0.42
N GLY A 89 -2.81 -12.98 1.69
CA GLY A 89 -2.79 -14.30 2.32
C GLY A 89 -2.33 -14.24 3.79
N GLY A 90 -1.68 -15.31 4.25
CA GLY A 90 -1.14 -15.40 5.61
C GLY A 90 0.22 -14.69 5.77
N ALA A 91 0.88 -14.89 6.91
CA ALA A 91 2.15 -14.24 7.24
C ALA A 91 3.25 -14.43 6.18
N GLU A 92 3.38 -15.62 5.58
CA GLU A 92 4.36 -15.88 4.51
C GLU A 92 4.02 -15.15 3.21
N ASN A 93 2.72 -15.00 2.91
CA ASN A 93 2.26 -14.21 1.77
C ASN A 93 2.57 -12.73 1.99
N VAL A 94 2.31 -12.20 3.19
CA VAL A 94 2.67 -10.83 3.58
C VAL A 94 4.17 -10.59 3.39
N ALA A 95 5.01 -11.51 3.88
CA ALA A 95 6.46 -11.43 3.73
C ALA A 95 6.88 -11.36 2.25
N ARG A 96 6.28 -12.19 1.39
CA ARG A 96 6.50 -12.12 -0.06
C ARG A 96 6.03 -10.79 -0.64
N THR A 97 4.83 -10.34 -0.31
CA THR A 97 4.25 -9.06 -0.76
C THR A 97 5.17 -7.88 -0.46
N ILE A 98 5.74 -7.79 0.75
CA ILE A 98 6.68 -6.72 1.09
C ILE A 98 7.91 -6.73 0.18
N ARG A 99 8.52 -7.90 -0.06
CA ARG A 99 9.70 -8.01 -0.92
C ARG A 99 9.42 -7.60 -2.36
N GLU A 100 8.27 -8.00 -2.89
CA GLU A 100 7.86 -7.68 -4.26
C GLU A 100 7.53 -6.20 -4.42
N LEU A 101 6.83 -5.59 -3.46
CA LEU A 101 6.53 -4.17 -3.46
C LEU A 101 7.81 -3.31 -3.34
N GLU A 102 8.73 -3.71 -2.49
CA GLU A 102 10.02 -3.03 -2.34
C GLU A 102 10.85 -3.14 -3.63
N ALA A 103 10.91 -4.34 -4.23
CA ALA A 103 11.59 -4.58 -5.51
C ALA A 103 10.96 -3.77 -6.67
N ALA A 104 9.65 -3.54 -6.64
CA ALA A 104 8.93 -2.68 -7.58
C ALA A 104 9.17 -1.17 -7.36
N GLY A 105 9.97 -0.79 -6.35
CA GLY A 105 10.41 0.59 -6.12
C GLY A 105 9.46 1.45 -5.30
N LEU A 106 8.51 0.83 -4.59
CA LEU A 106 7.59 1.54 -3.69
C LEU A 106 8.33 2.03 -2.43
N ALA A 107 7.85 3.12 -1.85
CA ALA A 107 8.39 3.69 -0.62
C ALA A 107 7.77 3.08 0.65
N GLY A 108 6.64 2.40 0.50
CA GLY A 108 5.91 1.78 1.58
C GLY A 108 4.59 1.19 1.12
N CYS A 109 3.87 0.57 2.04
CA CYS A 109 2.51 0.11 1.86
C CYS A 109 1.74 0.20 3.18
N HIS A 110 0.42 0.12 3.09
CA HIS A 110 -0.39 -0.26 4.25
C HIS A 110 -1.00 -1.64 4.06
N ILE A 111 -1.13 -2.37 5.17
CA ILE A 111 -1.81 -3.65 5.28
C ILE A 111 -2.91 -3.54 6.34
N GLU A 112 -4.05 -4.19 6.11
CA GLU A 112 -5.23 -4.12 6.97
C GLU A 112 -5.59 -5.44 7.65
N ASP A 113 -6.35 -5.32 8.75
CA ASP A 113 -6.79 -6.41 9.62
C ASP A 113 -8.13 -7.04 9.22
N GLN A 114 -8.66 -6.72 8.04
CA GLN A 114 -9.88 -7.37 7.57
C GLN A 114 -9.67 -8.87 7.31
N GLU A 115 -10.72 -9.64 7.55
CA GLU A 115 -10.79 -11.03 7.12
C GLU A 115 -10.91 -11.13 5.59
N PHE A 116 -10.32 -12.16 4.98
CA PHE A 116 -10.40 -12.37 3.53
C PHE A 116 -11.64 -13.23 3.18
N PRO A 117 -12.44 -12.88 2.15
CA PRO A 117 -12.28 -11.73 1.25
C PRO A 117 -12.63 -10.40 1.91
N LYS A 118 -11.74 -9.42 1.76
CA LYS A 118 -11.90 -8.08 2.31
C LYS A 118 -13.00 -7.29 1.59
N ARG A 119 -13.54 -6.28 2.25
CA ARG A 119 -14.50 -5.32 1.66
C ARG A 119 -13.96 -3.90 1.70
N CYS A 120 -14.54 -3.04 0.86
CA CYS A 120 -14.29 -1.60 0.95
C CYS A 120 -14.62 -1.10 2.37
N GLY A 121 -13.69 -0.35 2.98
CA GLY A 121 -13.81 0.16 4.36
C GLY A 121 -15.05 1.03 4.65
N HIS A 122 -15.74 1.51 3.61
CA HIS A 122 -16.95 2.33 3.74
C HIS A 122 -18.26 1.53 3.64
N VAL A 123 -18.19 0.21 3.47
CA VAL A 123 -19.35 -0.67 3.29
C VAL A 123 -19.58 -1.52 4.54
N ALA A 124 -20.85 -1.85 4.81
CA ALA A 124 -21.24 -2.71 5.93
C ALA A 124 -20.85 -4.19 5.73
N GLY A 125 -20.82 -4.95 6.84
CA GLY A 125 -20.54 -6.39 6.83
C GLY A 125 -19.06 -6.73 6.68
N LYS A 126 -18.17 -5.90 7.24
CA LYS A 126 -16.75 -6.19 7.42
C LYS A 126 -16.57 -7.05 8.67
N SER A 127 -15.55 -7.91 8.68
CA SER A 127 -15.02 -8.56 9.87
C SER A 127 -13.52 -8.29 9.93
N VAL A 128 -12.98 -8.25 11.15
CA VAL A 128 -11.54 -8.14 11.39
C VAL A 128 -11.03 -9.43 12.02
N ILE A 129 -9.78 -9.77 11.73
CA ILE A 129 -9.09 -10.91 12.33
C ILE A 129 -8.68 -10.60 13.78
N ASP A 130 -8.30 -11.64 14.52
CA ASP A 130 -7.78 -11.48 15.87
C ASP A 130 -6.50 -10.60 15.89
N PRO A 131 -6.34 -9.71 16.89
CA PRO A 131 -5.14 -8.87 17.03
C PRO A 131 -3.82 -9.64 17.02
N GLU A 132 -3.77 -10.88 17.52
CA GLU A 132 -2.60 -11.75 17.47
C GLU A 132 -2.25 -12.14 16.03
N GLU A 133 -3.25 -12.42 15.21
CA GLU A 133 -3.06 -12.73 13.79
C GLU A 133 -2.54 -11.51 13.04
N MET A 134 -3.15 -10.34 13.23
CA MET A 134 -2.66 -9.10 12.60
C MET A 134 -1.23 -8.76 13.06
N THR A 135 -0.94 -8.95 14.34
CA THR A 135 0.42 -8.77 14.89
C THR A 135 1.42 -9.73 14.23
N SER A 136 1.03 -10.98 13.98
CA SER A 136 1.86 -11.97 13.27
C SER A 136 2.16 -11.51 11.84
N ARG A 137 1.16 -11.00 11.11
CA ARG A 137 1.31 -10.43 9.76
C ARG A 137 2.26 -9.22 9.75
N ILE A 138 2.11 -8.29 10.70
CA ILE A 138 3.00 -7.13 10.83
C ILE A 138 4.45 -7.56 11.13
N LYS A 139 4.64 -8.53 12.03
CA LYS A 139 5.98 -9.09 12.33
C LYS A 139 6.61 -9.71 11.09
N ALA A 140 5.84 -10.45 10.30
CA ALA A 140 6.32 -11.03 9.05
C ALA A 140 6.69 -9.95 8.03
N ALA A 141 5.88 -8.90 7.90
CA ALA A 141 6.17 -7.75 7.05
C ALA A 141 7.50 -7.07 7.43
N ILE A 142 7.70 -6.79 8.73
CA ILE A 142 8.92 -6.16 9.24
C ILE A 142 10.15 -7.03 8.98
N ARG A 143 10.05 -8.35 9.23
CA ARG A 143 11.16 -9.30 9.00
C ARG A 143 11.53 -9.45 7.53
N ALA A 144 10.57 -9.28 6.63
CA ALA A 144 10.77 -9.48 5.19
C ALA A 144 11.36 -8.26 4.48
N ARG A 145 11.14 -7.06 5.03
CA ARG A 145 11.66 -5.78 4.53
C ARG A 145 13.18 -5.78 4.44
N ARG A 146 13.73 -5.24 3.34
CA ARG A 146 15.18 -5.12 3.13
C ARG A 146 15.71 -3.71 3.40
N ASP A 147 15.02 -2.68 2.92
CA ASP A 147 15.29 -1.27 3.27
C ASP A 147 14.56 -0.92 4.57
N GLU A 148 15.29 -0.66 5.65
CA GLU A 148 14.71 -0.21 6.93
C GLU A 148 13.85 1.05 6.81
N ASN A 149 14.07 1.84 5.75
CA ASN A 149 13.25 3.01 5.47
C ASN A 149 11.89 2.66 4.86
N PHE A 150 11.71 1.49 4.22
CA PHE A 150 10.43 1.10 3.63
C PHE A 150 9.36 1.09 4.72
N MET A 151 8.28 1.82 4.46
CA MET A 151 7.28 2.11 5.46
C MET A 151 6.16 1.05 5.43
N ILE A 152 6.01 0.34 6.53
CA ILE A 152 4.90 -0.60 6.75
C ILE A 152 3.91 0.12 7.66
N ILE A 153 2.71 0.36 7.15
CA ILE A 153 1.63 1.05 7.86
C ILE A 153 0.56 0.02 8.19
N ALA A 154 0.19 -0.10 9.47
CA ALA A 154 -0.95 -0.93 9.86
C ALA A 154 -2.23 -0.08 9.78
N ARG A 155 -3.19 -0.54 8.99
CA ARG A 155 -4.55 0.02 8.94
C ARG A 155 -5.48 -0.90 9.74
N THR A 156 -6.38 -0.33 10.52
CA THR A 156 -7.40 -1.09 11.24
C THR A 156 -8.79 -0.62 10.87
N ASP A 157 -9.68 -1.59 10.62
CA ASP A 157 -11.12 -1.37 10.38
C ASP A 157 -11.98 -1.67 11.63
N ALA A 158 -11.35 -2.01 12.77
CA ALA A 158 -12.00 -2.43 14.01
C ALA A 158 -13.03 -1.44 14.56
N ARG A 159 -12.80 -0.12 14.40
CA ARG A 159 -13.70 0.95 14.91
C ARG A 159 -15.17 0.78 14.49
N ALA A 160 -15.44 0.16 13.35
CA ALA A 160 -16.80 0.02 12.83
C ALA A 160 -17.48 -1.32 13.23
N VAL A 161 -16.75 -2.23 13.87
CA VAL A 161 -17.16 -3.63 14.09
C VAL A 161 -16.96 -4.11 15.54
N GLU A 162 -16.19 -3.38 16.34
CA GLU A 162 -15.99 -3.58 17.80
C GLU A 162 -16.44 -2.35 18.59
#